data_AF-A0A935WL42-F1
#
_entry.id   AF-A0A935WL42-F1
#
_cell.length_a   1.000
_cell.length_b   1.000
_cell.length_c   1.000
_cell.angle_alpha   90.00
_cell.angle_beta   90.00
_cell.angle_gamma   90.00
#
_symmetry.space_group_name_H-M   'P 1'
#
loop_
_entity.id
_entity.type
_entity.pdbx_description
1 polymer ?
#
loop_
_entity_poly.entity_id
_entity_poly.type
_entity_poly.pdbx_seq_one_letter_code
_entity_poly.pdbx_strand_id
1 'polypeptide(L)'
;MSAPPAVGPERCSGHWDFEIELPERRSGTTGAKEAGGVSMRARASSTSMRRLVAPGAGPGPRAASLVWSTTPLAEAVLMGQEPYSRQTAAKHSRLRGATVTEGVCPYCAVGCGQLIYTKGGQLLDIEGHPDHPVSEGTLCPKGANAFQLAVNPHRLTTVRYRAPYADHWETRPLDWALDRLAERVKATRDAEFAAQPEGREDNAVRTIGSLGGATIDNEENYLIKKLLSGGLGILSIENQARI
;
A
#
# COMPACT_ATOMS: atom_id res chain seq x y z
N MET A 1 -8.38 -61.15 16.36
CA MET A 1 -8.48 -59.68 16.25
C MET A 1 -7.18 -59.22 15.63
N SER A 2 -7.21 -58.97 14.32
CA SER A 2 -6.02 -58.88 13.47
C SER A 2 -5.60 -57.41 13.31
N ALA A 3 -4.30 -57.16 13.41
CA ALA A 3 -3.67 -55.84 13.26
C ALA A 3 -3.85 -55.25 11.84
N PRO A 4 -3.86 -53.91 11.68
CA PRO A 4 -3.95 -53.28 10.37
C PRO A 4 -2.61 -53.39 9.61
N PRO A 5 -2.63 -53.43 8.26
CA PRO A 5 -1.42 -53.58 7.46
C PRO A 5 -0.64 -52.26 7.35
N ALA A 6 0.68 -52.38 7.33
CA ALA A 6 1.62 -51.29 7.09
C ALA A 6 1.57 -50.82 5.62
N VAL A 7 1.47 -49.51 5.41
CA VAL A 7 1.56 -48.89 4.08
C VAL A 7 3.01 -48.43 3.88
N GLY A 8 3.70 -49.04 2.90
CA GLY A 8 5.06 -48.70 2.50
C GLY A 8 5.12 -47.43 1.62
N PRO A 9 6.33 -46.93 1.31
CA PRO A 9 6.51 -45.68 0.59
C PRO A 9 6.23 -45.84 -0.92
N GLU A 10 5.18 -45.21 -1.42
CA GLU A 10 4.96 -45.06 -2.86
C GLU A 10 5.99 -44.09 -3.46
N ARG A 11 6.94 -44.64 -4.23
CA ARG A 11 7.79 -43.87 -5.13
C ARG A 11 6.95 -43.43 -6.33
N CYS A 12 6.56 -42.16 -6.39
CA CYS A 12 6.12 -41.56 -7.65
C CYS A 12 7.34 -41.24 -8.51
N SER A 13 7.79 -42.20 -9.31
CA SER A 13 8.68 -41.96 -10.44
C SER A 13 7.85 -41.47 -11.64
N GLY A 14 7.72 -40.15 -11.78
CA GLY A 14 7.21 -39.51 -12.99
C GLY A 14 8.33 -38.71 -13.65
N HIS A 15 8.85 -39.23 -14.77
CA HIS A 15 9.59 -38.45 -15.76
C HIS A 15 8.68 -37.32 -16.26
N TRP A 16 9.17 -36.08 -16.26
CA TRP A 16 8.46 -34.93 -16.83
C TRP A 16 9.28 -34.40 -18.00
N ASP A 17 9.07 -34.96 -19.19
CA ASP A 17 9.61 -34.40 -20.43
C ASP A 17 8.63 -33.35 -20.97
N PHE A 18 9.06 -32.09 -21.03
CA PHE A 18 8.39 -31.01 -21.74
C PHE A 18 9.30 -30.53 -22.86
N GLU A 19 9.09 -31.04 -24.08
CA GLU A 19 9.64 -30.43 -25.30
C GLU A 19 8.76 -29.22 -25.66
N ILE A 20 9.36 -28.03 -25.63
CA ILE A 20 8.78 -26.80 -26.19
C ILE A 20 9.60 -26.45 -27.44
N GLU A 21 9.08 -26.74 -28.63
CA GLU A 21 9.60 -26.20 -29.89
C GLU A 21 9.30 -24.69 -29.95
N LEU A 22 10.34 -23.86 -29.88
CA LEU A 22 10.25 -22.42 -30.15
C LEU A 22 10.60 -22.14 -31.62
N PRO A 23 9.78 -21.40 -32.39
CA PRO A 23 10.10 -21.06 -33.77
C PRO A 23 11.25 -20.04 -33.87
N GLU A 24 12.11 -20.24 -34.87
CA GLU A 24 13.33 -19.47 -35.11
C GLU A 24 13.10 -17.95 -35.26
N ARG A 25 13.95 -17.18 -34.59
CA ARG A 25 13.94 -15.71 -34.60
C ARG A 25 14.63 -15.19 -35.87
N ARG A 26 13.87 -14.59 -36.79
CA ARG A 26 14.42 -13.82 -37.91
C ARG A 26 15.18 -12.58 -37.39
N SER A 27 16.42 -12.44 -37.83
CA SER A 27 17.31 -11.32 -37.54
C SER A 27 16.85 -10.04 -38.23
N GLY A 28 16.69 -8.96 -37.46
CA GLY A 28 16.34 -7.63 -37.93
C GLY A 28 17.19 -6.58 -37.23
N THR A 29 17.89 -5.78 -38.04
CA THR A 29 18.97 -4.83 -37.77
C THR A 29 18.72 -3.79 -36.66
N THR A 30 19.75 -3.59 -35.83
CA THR A 30 19.89 -2.50 -34.83
C THR A 30 20.04 -1.13 -35.48
N GLY A 31 19.15 -0.20 -35.17
CA GLY A 31 19.32 1.23 -35.39
C GLY A 31 19.49 1.95 -34.05
N ALA A 32 20.69 2.49 -33.80
CA ALA A 32 20.99 3.31 -32.64
C ALA A 32 20.24 4.65 -32.69
N LYS A 33 19.68 5.08 -31.55
CA LYS A 33 19.25 6.47 -31.34
C LYS A 33 19.90 7.00 -30.07
N GLU A 34 20.50 8.17 -30.23
CA GLU A 34 21.35 8.91 -29.30
C GLU A 34 20.62 9.33 -28.02
N ALA A 35 21.35 9.28 -26.91
CA ALA A 35 20.92 9.80 -25.61
C ALA A 35 21.15 11.32 -25.57
N GLY A 36 20.06 12.10 -25.67
CA GLY A 36 20.07 13.53 -25.37
C GLY A 36 20.09 13.76 -23.87
N GLY A 37 21.20 14.26 -23.33
CA GLY A 37 21.35 14.63 -21.92
C GLY A 37 20.53 15.88 -21.57
N VAL A 38 19.72 15.79 -20.51
CA VAL A 38 19.03 16.93 -19.90
C VAL A 38 19.79 17.34 -18.63
N SER A 39 20.37 18.53 -18.66
CA SER A 39 20.99 19.18 -17.49
C SER A 39 19.90 19.85 -16.65
N MET A 40 19.61 19.32 -15.46
CA MET A 40 18.78 20.01 -14.45
C MET A 40 19.64 20.96 -13.61
N ARG A 41 19.34 22.27 -13.69
CA ARG A 41 19.85 23.28 -12.74
C ARG A 41 18.80 23.50 -11.65
N ALA A 42 19.14 23.17 -10.41
CA ALA A 42 18.35 23.53 -9.24
C ALA A 42 18.42 25.05 -8.99
N ARG A 43 17.27 25.71 -8.88
CA ARG A 43 17.16 27.05 -8.26
C ARG A 43 16.45 26.89 -6.93
N ALA A 44 17.15 27.18 -5.84
CA ALA A 44 16.56 27.36 -4.52
C ALA A 44 15.90 28.76 -4.48
N SER A 45 14.60 28.82 -4.23
CA SER A 45 13.90 30.07 -3.90
C SER A 45 13.77 30.19 -2.38
N SER A 46 14.63 30.97 -1.75
CA SER A 46 14.49 31.38 -0.36
C SER A 46 13.52 32.56 -0.29
N THR A 47 12.25 32.33 0.02
CA THR A 47 11.32 33.42 0.32
C THR A 47 11.40 33.75 1.81
N SER A 48 12.20 34.76 2.11
CA SER A 48 12.27 35.40 3.43
C SER A 48 11.00 36.22 3.67
N MET A 49 10.22 35.86 4.69
CA MET A 49 9.13 36.68 5.20
C MET A 49 9.69 37.99 5.79
N ARG A 50 9.59 39.08 5.03
CA ARG A 50 9.80 40.43 5.56
C ARG A 50 8.55 40.90 6.30
N ARG A 51 8.72 41.07 7.61
CA ARG A 51 7.84 41.79 8.54
C ARG A 51 7.65 43.22 8.02
N LEU A 52 6.45 43.56 7.57
CA LEU A 52 6.07 44.94 7.26
C LEU A 52 5.75 45.68 8.57
N VAL A 53 6.68 46.52 9.00
CA VAL A 53 6.48 47.53 10.05
C VAL A 53 5.92 48.78 9.39
N ALA A 54 4.73 49.22 9.80
CA ALA A 54 4.12 50.47 9.34
C ALA A 54 4.83 51.68 9.99
N PRO A 55 5.11 52.77 9.25
CA PRO A 55 5.73 53.96 9.82
C PRO A 55 4.68 54.98 10.33
N GLY A 56 4.95 55.51 11.53
CA GLY A 56 5.03 56.95 11.82
C GLY A 56 3.79 57.84 11.66
N ALA A 57 3.26 58.30 12.79
CA ALA A 57 2.25 59.33 12.94
C ALA A 57 2.72 60.76 12.56
N GLY A 58 1.78 61.58 12.09
CA GLY A 58 1.87 63.04 11.93
C GLY A 58 0.47 63.68 11.88
N PRO A 59 0.30 64.97 12.26
CA PRO A 59 -0.87 65.47 12.98
C PRO A 59 -2.07 65.92 12.10
N GLY A 60 -3.26 65.98 12.72
CA GLY A 60 -4.57 66.32 12.12
C GLY A 60 -4.70 67.75 11.58
N PRO A 61 -5.92 68.30 11.30
CA PRO A 61 -7.19 67.99 11.95
C PRO A 61 -8.42 67.89 11.00
N ARG A 62 -9.55 67.36 11.50
CA ARG A 62 -10.88 67.99 11.43
C ARG A 62 -11.90 67.13 12.18
N ALA A 63 -12.56 67.78 13.13
CA ALA A 63 -13.53 67.21 14.04
C ALA A 63 -14.78 66.70 13.29
N ALA A 64 -15.09 65.42 13.49
CA ALA A 64 -16.45 64.90 13.40
C ALA A 64 -16.72 64.21 14.75
N SER A 65 -17.44 64.92 15.61
CA SER A 65 -17.94 64.39 16.88
C SER A 65 -19.00 63.33 16.60
N LEU A 66 -18.55 62.10 16.36
CA LEU A 66 -19.40 60.92 16.51
C LEU A 66 -19.57 60.72 18.01
N VAL A 67 -20.77 61.01 18.51
CA VAL A 67 -21.24 60.53 19.80
C VAL A 67 -21.20 59.01 19.75
N TRP A 68 -20.16 58.41 20.33
CA TRP A 68 -20.16 57.00 20.64
C TRP A 68 -21.17 56.83 21.76
N SER A 69 -22.34 56.28 21.45
CA SER A 69 -23.29 55.83 22.45
C SER A 69 -22.55 54.88 23.39
N THR A 70 -22.38 55.29 24.65
CA THR A 70 -21.80 54.49 25.73
C THR A 70 -22.76 53.43 26.24
N THR A 71 -23.68 52.94 25.40
CA THR A 71 -24.49 51.78 25.75
C THR A 71 -23.53 50.61 25.92
N PRO A 72 -23.43 50.03 27.14
CA PRO A 72 -22.59 48.86 27.32
C PRO A 72 -23.09 47.78 26.37
N LEU A 73 -22.16 47.08 25.72
CA LEU A 73 -22.38 45.80 25.01
C LEU A 73 -22.80 44.69 26.01
N ALA A 74 -23.72 44.99 26.93
CA ALA A 74 -24.32 44.05 27.86
C ALA A 74 -25.59 43.40 27.28
N GLU A 75 -25.92 43.70 26.02
CA GLU A 75 -27.15 43.27 25.36
C GLU A 75 -26.87 42.35 24.16
N ALA A 76 -25.92 41.42 24.34
CA ALA A 76 -25.64 40.32 23.41
C ALA A 76 -25.79 38.94 24.08
N VAL A 77 -26.65 38.82 25.11
CA VAL A 77 -26.97 37.53 25.74
C VAL A 77 -28.49 37.31 25.73
N LEU A 78 -29.08 37.36 24.54
CA LEU A 78 -30.42 36.82 24.29
C LEU A 78 -30.57 36.33 22.86
N MET A 79 -29.50 35.76 22.29
CA MET A 79 -29.70 34.70 21.30
C MET A 79 -30.28 33.54 22.09
N GLY A 80 -31.61 33.42 22.06
CA GLY A 80 -32.35 32.38 22.75
C GLY A 80 -31.68 31.04 22.51
N GLN A 81 -31.56 30.23 23.56
CA GLN A 81 -31.12 28.85 23.40
C GLN A 81 -32.05 28.20 22.37
N GLU A 82 -31.52 27.97 21.16
CA GLU A 82 -32.20 27.19 20.14
C GLU A 82 -32.76 25.93 20.81
N PRO A 83 -34.06 25.62 20.65
CA PRO A 83 -34.69 24.53 21.38
C PRO A 83 -34.15 23.18 20.88
N TYR A 84 -33.00 22.77 21.40
CA TYR A 84 -32.45 21.44 21.19
C TYR A 84 -33.12 20.45 22.11
N SER A 85 -33.56 19.32 21.55
CA SER A 85 -33.98 18.18 22.37
C SER A 85 -32.80 17.70 23.23
N ARG A 86 -33.08 17.15 24.42
CA ARG A 86 -32.05 16.51 25.26
C ARG A 86 -31.28 15.42 24.50
N GLN A 87 -31.96 14.72 23.58
CA GLN A 87 -31.34 13.71 22.74
C GLN A 87 -30.31 14.33 21.79
N THR A 88 -30.66 15.43 21.11
CA THR A 88 -29.73 16.16 20.23
C THR A 88 -28.52 16.67 21.02
N ALA A 89 -28.75 17.22 22.21
CA ALA A 89 -27.66 17.71 23.07
C ALA A 89 -26.69 16.59 23.53
N ALA A 90 -27.17 15.36 23.66
CA ALA A 90 -26.35 14.20 24.04
C ALA A 90 -25.64 13.52 22.85
N LYS A 91 -26.04 13.82 21.60
CA LYS A 91 -25.41 13.25 20.41
C LYS A 91 -23.97 13.75 20.29
N HIS A 92 -23.11 12.84 19.87
CA HIS A 92 -21.71 13.12 19.59
C HIS A 92 -21.28 12.35 18.34
N SER A 93 -20.17 12.78 17.73
CA SER A 93 -19.58 12.05 16.62
C SER A 93 -19.31 10.60 17.01
N ARG A 94 -19.59 9.66 16.09
CA ARG A 94 -19.20 8.24 16.22
C ARG A 94 -17.71 8.06 16.48
N LEU A 95 -16.88 9.02 16.06
CA LEU A 95 -15.43 9.04 16.24
C LEU A 95 -15.02 9.48 17.65
N ARG A 96 -15.95 9.87 18.53
CA ARG A 96 -15.62 10.30 19.90
C ARG A 96 -14.92 9.18 20.67
N GLY A 97 -13.72 9.50 21.16
CA GLY A 97 -12.87 8.57 21.89
C GLY A 97 -12.29 7.46 21.01
N ALA A 98 -12.21 7.66 19.69
CA ALA A 98 -11.42 6.83 18.81
C ALA A 98 -9.94 7.20 18.92
N THR A 99 -9.07 6.21 18.77
CA THR A 99 -7.65 6.39 18.53
C THR A 99 -7.46 6.69 17.04
N VAL A 100 -6.71 7.75 16.74
CA VAL A 100 -6.43 8.18 15.37
C VAL A 100 -5.00 7.77 15.01
N THR A 101 -4.85 7.11 13.88
CA THR A 101 -3.56 6.76 13.28
C THR A 101 -3.46 7.38 11.91
N GLU A 102 -2.33 8.00 11.61
CA GLU A 102 -2.05 8.54 10.27
C GLU A 102 -1.58 7.42 9.34
N GLY A 103 -2.02 7.47 8.09
CA GLY A 103 -1.65 6.52 7.05
C GLY A 103 -1.61 7.16 5.67
N VAL A 104 -1.27 6.36 4.67
CA VAL A 104 -1.17 6.80 3.27
C VAL A 104 -2.13 5.98 2.42
N CYS A 105 -2.80 6.65 1.48
CA CYS A 105 -3.72 6.04 0.53
C CYS A 105 -3.01 4.97 -0.33
N PRO A 106 -3.50 3.70 -0.36
CA PRO A 106 -2.81 2.58 -1.01
C PRO A 106 -3.08 2.47 -2.53
N TYR A 107 -3.59 3.53 -3.16
CA TYR A 107 -4.02 3.48 -4.56
C TYR A 107 -2.97 4.00 -5.54
N CYS A 108 -3.01 5.30 -5.86
CA CYS A 108 -2.10 5.88 -6.84
C CYS A 108 -0.87 6.49 -6.16
N ALA A 109 0.15 6.80 -6.95
CA ALA A 109 1.42 7.36 -6.49
C ALA A 109 1.36 8.82 -6.01
N VAL A 110 0.15 9.41 -5.85
CA VAL A 110 0.00 10.74 -5.25
C VAL A 110 0.34 10.70 -3.76
N GLY A 111 0.04 9.58 -3.08
CA GLY A 111 0.33 9.43 -1.65
C GLY A 111 -0.51 10.35 -0.76
N CYS A 112 -1.82 10.45 -1.00
CA CYS A 112 -2.71 11.24 -0.15
C CYS A 112 -2.70 10.72 1.30
N GLY A 113 -2.60 11.63 2.28
CA GLY A 113 -2.65 11.28 3.70
C GLY A 113 -4.06 10.93 4.17
N GLN A 114 -4.16 9.98 5.08
CA GLN A 114 -5.41 9.49 5.65
C GLN A 114 -5.35 9.46 7.18
N LEU A 115 -6.49 9.71 7.82
CA LEU A 115 -6.72 9.50 9.24
C LEU A 115 -7.56 8.25 9.42
N ILE A 116 -7.03 7.28 10.16
CA ILE A 116 -7.62 5.97 10.41
C ILE A 116 -8.12 5.96 11.85
N TYR A 117 -9.44 5.88 12.03
CA TYR A 117 -10.09 5.93 13.33
C TYR A 117 -10.40 4.53 13.84
N THR A 118 -9.86 4.16 14.99
CA THR A 118 -10.09 2.84 15.61
C THR A 118 -10.62 2.95 17.03
N LYS A 119 -11.43 2.00 17.47
CA LYS A 119 -11.94 1.93 18.85
C LYS A 119 -12.20 0.48 19.23
N GLY A 120 -11.69 0.05 20.39
CA GLY A 120 -11.87 -1.33 20.87
C GLY A 120 -11.38 -2.39 19.88
N GLY A 121 -10.30 -2.09 19.14
CA GLY A 121 -9.74 -2.99 18.11
C GLY A 121 -10.53 -3.03 16.79
N GLN A 122 -11.58 -2.22 16.63
CA GLN A 122 -12.35 -2.14 15.40
C GLN A 122 -12.05 -0.85 14.63
N LEU A 123 -11.96 -0.96 13.31
CA LEU A 123 -11.89 0.19 12.41
C LEU A 123 -13.28 0.84 12.32
N LEU A 124 -13.36 2.13 12.62
CA LEU A 124 -14.59 2.91 12.59
C LEU A 124 -14.72 3.74 11.31
N ASP A 125 -13.60 4.31 10.85
CA ASP A 125 -13.58 5.17 9.67
C ASP A 125 -12.19 5.40 9.11
N ILE A 126 -12.15 5.83 7.84
CA ILE A 126 -10.94 6.37 7.21
C ILE A 126 -11.32 7.65 6.47
N GLU A 127 -10.70 8.77 6.84
CA GLU A 127 -10.93 10.09 6.24
C GLU A 127 -9.61 10.68 5.71
N GLY A 128 -9.67 11.78 4.96
CA GLY A 128 -8.47 12.48 4.50
C GLY A 128 -7.80 13.26 5.63
N HIS A 129 -6.48 13.27 5.66
CA HIS A 129 -5.74 14.06 6.66
C HIS A 129 -5.63 15.54 6.24
N PRO A 130 -6.27 16.48 6.96
CA PRO A 130 -6.31 17.90 6.58
C PRO A 130 -4.93 18.57 6.56
N ASP A 131 -3.99 18.17 7.41
CA ASP A 131 -2.65 18.77 7.48
C ASP A 131 -1.64 18.08 6.53
N HIS A 132 -2.07 17.09 5.75
CA HIS A 132 -1.18 16.40 4.82
C HIS A 132 -0.80 17.30 3.64
N PRO A 133 0.49 17.54 3.36
CA PRO A 133 0.95 18.61 2.46
C PRO A 133 0.58 18.41 0.99
N VAL A 134 0.26 17.18 0.58
CA VAL A 134 -0.10 16.87 -0.82
C VAL A 134 -1.60 16.96 -1.06
N SER A 135 -2.41 16.58 -0.08
CA SER A 135 -3.85 16.36 -0.27
C SER A 135 -4.72 17.32 0.52
N GLU A 136 -4.22 17.92 1.61
CA GLU A 136 -4.95 18.89 2.44
C GLU A 136 -6.36 18.38 2.83
N GLY A 137 -6.46 17.10 3.18
CA GLY A 137 -7.71 16.43 3.55
C GLY A 137 -8.57 15.93 2.37
N THR A 138 -8.22 16.24 1.12
CA THR A 138 -8.99 15.79 -0.05
C THR A 138 -8.67 14.35 -0.43
N LEU A 139 -9.72 13.57 -0.74
CA LEU A 139 -9.61 12.20 -1.24
C LEU A 139 -10.47 12.02 -2.49
N CYS A 140 -9.92 11.35 -3.50
CA CYS A 140 -10.69 10.88 -4.65
C CYS A 140 -11.62 9.72 -4.23
N PRO A 141 -12.60 9.27 -5.06
CA PRO A 141 -13.55 8.23 -4.67
C PRO A 141 -12.88 6.88 -4.33
N LYS A 142 -11.67 6.62 -4.82
CA LYS A 142 -10.90 5.42 -4.42
C LYS A 142 -10.43 5.54 -2.97
N GLY A 143 -9.75 6.64 -2.64
CA GLY A 143 -9.23 6.89 -1.29
C GLY A 143 -10.34 7.06 -0.25
N ALA A 144 -11.42 7.76 -0.60
CA ALA A 144 -12.57 7.95 0.29
C ALA A 144 -13.29 6.63 0.64
N ASN A 145 -13.21 5.64 -0.25
CA ASN A 145 -13.79 4.31 -0.03
C ASN A 145 -12.79 3.29 0.55
N ALA A 146 -11.61 3.72 1.04
CA ALA A 146 -10.62 2.83 1.62
C ALA A 146 -11.16 2.02 2.82
N PHE A 147 -12.10 2.59 3.60
CA PHE A 147 -12.78 1.86 4.67
C PHE A 147 -13.49 0.59 4.15
N GLN A 148 -14.20 0.69 3.02
CA GLN A 148 -14.92 -0.42 2.41
C GLN A 148 -13.98 -1.49 1.82
N LEU A 149 -12.75 -1.10 1.45
CA LEU A 149 -11.73 -2.06 1.04
C LEU A 149 -11.29 -2.93 2.23
N ALA A 150 -11.08 -2.32 3.40
CA ALA A 150 -10.62 -3.01 4.61
C ALA A 150 -11.73 -3.83 5.27
N VAL A 151 -12.92 -3.25 5.42
CA VAL A 151 -14.09 -3.89 6.05
C VAL A 151 -15.02 -4.40 4.96
N ASN A 152 -14.67 -5.55 4.38
CA ASN A 152 -15.38 -6.15 3.26
C ASN A 152 -15.75 -7.62 3.54
N PRO A 153 -17.03 -8.03 3.40
CA PRO A 153 -17.43 -9.43 3.56
C PRO A 153 -16.82 -10.37 2.50
N HIS A 154 -16.35 -9.85 1.37
CA HIS A 154 -15.69 -10.62 0.32
C HIS A 154 -14.19 -10.85 0.56
N ARG A 155 -13.62 -10.26 1.62
CA ARG A 155 -12.20 -10.45 1.94
C ARG A 155 -11.95 -11.89 2.36
N LEU A 156 -11.03 -12.56 1.67
CA LEU A 156 -10.58 -13.90 2.04
C LEU A 156 -9.75 -13.84 3.33
N THR A 157 -10.17 -14.59 4.34
CA THR A 157 -9.50 -14.69 5.65
C THR A 157 -8.83 -16.03 5.89
N THR A 158 -9.02 -16.98 4.98
CA THR A 158 -8.51 -18.35 5.09
C THR A 158 -7.78 -18.76 3.82
N VAL A 159 -6.77 -19.61 3.96
CA VAL A 159 -6.06 -20.17 2.80
C VAL A 159 -7.01 -21.07 1.99
N ARG A 160 -6.97 -20.90 0.67
CA ARG A 160 -7.69 -21.74 -0.31
C ARG A 160 -6.68 -22.54 -1.12
N TYR A 161 -6.84 -23.85 -1.13
CA TYR A 161 -6.02 -24.80 -1.88
C TYR A 161 -6.83 -25.41 -3.01
N ARG A 162 -6.20 -25.57 -4.17
CA ARG A 162 -6.75 -26.29 -5.32
C ARG A 162 -5.74 -27.36 -5.74
N ALA A 163 -6.16 -28.62 -5.68
CA ALA A 163 -5.33 -29.73 -6.13
C ALA A 163 -5.15 -29.70 -7.67
N PRO A 164 -4.06 -30.30 -8.20
CA PRO A 164 -3.91 -30.47 -9.64
C PRO A 164 -5.16 -31.11 -10.25
N TYR A 165 -5.65 -30.53 -11.33
CA TYR A 165 -6.84 -30.98 -12.06
C TYR A 165 -8.18 -30.91 -11.29
N ALA A 166 -8.21 -30.37 -10.07
CA ALA A 166 -9.47 -30.15 -9.35
C ALA A 166 -10.27 -28.96 -9.91
N ASP A 167 -11.58 -28.96 -9.73
CA ASP A 167 -12.51 -27.91 -10.13
C ASP A 167 -13.02 -27.05 -8.96
N HIS A 168 -12.62 -27.37 -7.73
CA HIS A 168 -13.09 -26.72 -6.51
C HIS A 168 -11.93 -26.29 -5.60
N TRP A 169 -12.25 -25.42 -4.64
CA TRP A 169 -11.33 -24.92 -3.62
C TRP A 169 -11.60 -25.58 -2.27
N GLU A 170 -10.53 -25.99 -1.59
CA GLU A 170 -10.55 -26.49 -0.23
C GLU A 170 -9.95 -25.47 0.73
N THR A 171 -10.44 -25.42 1.97
CA THR A 171 -9.81 -24.61 3.02
C THR A 171 -8.72 -25.42 3.71
N ARG A 172 -7.54 -24.82 3.90
CA ARG A 172 -6.40 -25.47 4.57
C ARG A 172 -5.80 -24.56 5.65
N PRO A 173 -5.15 -25.11 6.69
CA PRO A 173 -4.39 -24.33 7.66
C PRO A 173 -3.25 -23.55 6.99
N LEU A 174 -2.89 -22.40 7.55
CA LEU A 174 -1.79 -21.58 7.02
C LEU A 174 -0.44 -22.32 7.09
N ASP A 175 -0.12 -22.94 8.23
CA ASP A 175 1.15 -23.65 8.42
C ASP A 175 1.33 -24.78 7.40
N TRP A 176 0.28 -25.57 7.17
CA TRP A 176 0.27 -26.61 6.14
C TRP A 176 0.58 -26.05 4.74
N ALA A 177 0.06 -24.86 4.41
CA ALA A 177 0.30 -24.24 3.12
C ALA A 177 1.73 -23.72 2.99
N LEU A 178 2.26 -23.12 4.06
CA LEU A 178 3.64 -22.61 4.09
C LEU A 178 4.67 -23.76 4.00
N ASP A 179 4.47 -24.84 4.75
CA ASP A 179 5.34 -26.03 4.71
C ASP A 179 5.37 -26.60 3.28
N ARG A 180 4.19 -26.78 2.69
CA ARG A 180 4.05 -27.32 1.34
C ARG A 180 4.66 -26.40 0.27
N LEU A 181 4.54 -25.08 0.41
CA LEU A 181 5.20 -24.12 -0.47
C LEU A 181 6.72 -24.22 -0.33
N ALA A 182 7.25 -24.28 0.88
CA ALA A 182 8.68 -24.40 1.14
C ALA A 182 9.25 -25.69 0.56
N GLU A 183 8.59 -26.84 0.76
CA GLU A 183 8.97 -28.13 0.17
C GLU A 183 9.07 -28.06 -1.36
N ARG A 184 8.07 -27.44 -2.01
CA ARG A 184 8.01 -27.33 -3.47
C ARG A 184 9.09 -26.41 -4.01
N VAL A 185 9.25 -25.23 -3.41
CA VAL A 185 10.30 -24.28 -3.79
C VAL A 185 11.68 -24.92 -3.63
N LYS A 186 11.92 -25.62 -2.52
CA LYS A 186 13.17 -26.33 -2.27
C LYS A 186 13.40 -27.43 -3.32
N ALA A 187 12.42 -28.29 -3.55
CA ALA A 187 12.54 -29.40 -4.50
C ALA A 187 12.84 -28.89 -5.93
N THR A 188 12.13 -27.85 -6.38
CA THR A 188 12.36 -27.23 -7.69
C THR A 188 13.75 -26.60 -7.78
N ARG A 189 14.16 -25.86 -6.73
CA ARG A 189 15.48 -25.25 -6.68
C ARG A 189 16.59 -26.30 -6.73
N ASP A 190 16.52 -27.33 -5.89
CA ASP A 190 17.55 -28.36 -5.82
C ASP A 190 17.68 -29.13 -7.14
N ALA A 191 16.55 -29.44 -7.78
CA ALA A 191 16.54 -30.10 -9.08
C ALA A 191 17.23 -29.25 -10.17
N GLU A 192 16.97 -27.94 -10.21
CA GLU A 192 17.63 -27.07 -11.17
C GLU A 192 19.13 -26.92 -10.88
N PHE A 193 19.52 -26.73 -9.62
CA PHE A 193 20.93 -26.63 -9.23
C PHE A 193 21.72 -27.90 -9.58
N ALA A 194 21.13 -29.09 -9.40
CA ALA A 194 21.77 -30.35 -9.77
C ALA A 194 21.91 -30.54 -11.30
N ALA A 195 21.07 -29.88 -12.09
CA ALA A 195 21.05 -29.98 -13.55
C ALA A 195 21.96 -28.93 -14.24
N GLN A 196 22.63 -28.05 -13.51
CA GLN A 196 23.47 -27.02 -14.12
C GLN A 196 24.71 -27.63 -14.79
N PRO A 197 25.02 -27.26 -16.06
CA PRO A 197 26.18 -27.75 -16.77
C PRO A 197 27.49 -27.40 -16.04
N GLU A 198 28.47 -28.30 -16.08
CA GLU A 198 29.82 -28.02 -15.59
C GLU A 198 30.39 -26.75 -16.25
N GLY A 199 30.95 -25.86 -15.41
CA GLY A 199 31.51 -24.58 -15.83
C GLY A 199 30.54 -23.39 -15.80
N ARG A 200 29.27 -23.60 -15.43
CA ARG A 200 28.29 -22.53 -15.22
C ARG A 200 28.18 -22.21 -13.72
N GLU A 201 28.83 -21.14 -13.29
CA GLU A 201 28.87 -20.71 -11.87
C GLU A 201 27.96 -19.50 -11.58
N ASP A 202 26.73 -19.45 -12.12
CA ASP A 202 25.85 -18.28 -11.93
C ASP A 202 24.94 -18.34 -10.70
N ASN A 203 24.99 -19.42 -9.89
CA ASN A 203 24.20 -19.62 -8.66
C ASN A 203 22.73 -19.20 -8.83
N ALA A 204 22.16 -19.52 -9.99
CA ALA A 204 20.88 -18.98 -10.44
C ALA A 204 19.77 -20.03 -10.52
N VAL A 205 18.54 -19.62 -10.23
CA VAL A 205 17.30 -20.36 -10.45
C VAL A 205 16.48 -19.63 -11.50
N ARG A 206 16.16 -20.32 -12.59
CA ARG A 206 15.46 -19.81 -13.78
C ARG A 206 14.09 -20.47 -13.97
N THR A 207 13.85 -21.60 -13.30
CA THR A 207 12.58 -22.34 -13.34
C THR A 207 11.49 -21.74 -12.45
N ILE A 208 11.86 -20.83 -11.53
CA ILE A 208 10.94 -20.13 -10.64
C ILE A 208 10.91 -18.65 -11.04
N GLY A 209 9.72 -18.04 -11.00
CA GLY A 209 9.53 -16.61 -11.20
C GLY A 209 8.58 -15.98 -10.18
N SER A 210 8.74 -14.68 -9.97
CA SER A 210 7.89 -13.88 -9.09
C SER A 210 7.37 -12.64 -9.81
N LEU A 211 6.07 -12.38 -9.62
CA LEU A 211 5.35 -11.22 -10.14
C LEU A 211 4.68 -10.49 -8.98
N GLY A 212 4.95 -9.20 -8.80
CA GLY A 212 4.33 -8.36 -7.77
C GLY A 212 5.17 -7.12 -7.51
N GLY A 213 4.72 -6.21 -6.63
CA GLY A 213 5.66 -5.20 -6.09
C GLY A 213 5.46 -3.73 -6.46
N ALA A 214 4.24 -3.21 -6.39
CA ALA A 214 4.02 -1.75 -6.27
C ALA A 214 2.95 -1.38 -5.24
N THR A 215 2.18 -2.36 -4.77
CA THR A 215 1.05 -2.19 -3.83
C THR A 215 1.38 -2.66 -2.41
N ILE A 216 2.63 -3.03 -2.18
CA ILE A 216 3.17 -3.51 -0.90
C ILE A 216 4.22 -2.53 -0.42
N ASP A 217 4.58 -2.62 0.85
CA ASP A 217 5.51 -1.67 1.46
C ASP A 217 6.92 -1.80 0.87
N ASN A 218 7.72 -0.74 0.99
CA ASN A 218 9.09 -0.73 0.47
C ASN A 218 9.97 -1.77 1.17
N GLU A 219 9.74 -1.96 2.47
CA GLU A 219 10.41 -2.94 3.31
C GLU A 219 10.06 -4.37 2.88
N GLU A 220 8.81 -4.63 2.54
CA GLU A 220 8.35 -5.93 2.02
C GLU A 220 8.94 -6.20 0.63
N ASN A 221 8.94 -5.21 -0.26
CA ASN A 221 9.62 -5.29 -1.56
C ASN A 221 11.11 -5.63 -1.40
N TYR A 222 11.78 -4.98 -0.45
CA TYR A 222 13.18 -5.26 -0.14
C TYR A 222 13.37 -6.70 0.36
N LEU A 223 12.50 -7.17 1.27
CA LEU A 223 12.54 -8.55 1.78
C LEU A 223 12.29 -9.58 0.68
N ILE A 224 11.33 -9.34 -0.22
CA ILE A 224 11.06 -10.22 -1.37
C ILE A 224 12.29 -10.31 -2.25
N LYS A 225 12.92 -9.18 -2.61
CA LYS A 225 14.13 -9.19 -3.45
C LYS A 225 15.28 -9.91 -2.76
N LYS A 226 15.47 -9.68 -1.46
CA LYS A 226 16.52 -10.31 -0.67
C LYS A 226 16.32 -11.83 -0.54
N LEU A 227 15.10 -12.28 -0.26
CA LEU A 227 14.76 -13.68 -0.15
C LEU A 227 14.89 -14.41 -1.49
N LEU A 228 14.21 -13.90 -2.52
CA LEU A 228 14.08 -14.60 -3.79
C LEU A 228 15.39 -14.56 -4.59
N SER A 229 15.97 -13.38 -4.84
CA SER A 229 17.23 -13.30 -5.59
C SER A 229 18.45 -13.57 -4.71
N GLY A 230 18.53 -12.94 -3.54
CA GLY A 230 19.71 -13.04 -2.68
C GLY A 230 19.84 -14.38 -1.97
N GLY A 231 18.73 -14.93 -1.48
CA GLY A 231 18.72 -16.20 -0.73
C GLY A 231 18.54 -17.42 -1.62
N LEU A 232 17.56 -17.39 -2.53
CA LEU A 232 17.19 -18.55 -3.33
C LEU A 232 17.87 -18.61 -4.70
N GLY A 233 18.45 -17.50 -5.19
CA GLY A 233 19.08 -17.41 -6.51
C GLY A 233 18.10 -17.15 -7.66
N ILE A 234 16.84 -16.82 -7.37
CA ILE A 234 15.79 -16.61 -8.38
C ILE A 234 16.07 -15.33 -9.17
N LEU A 235 16.20 -15.46 -10.50
CA LEU A 235 16.48 -14.33 -11.40
C LEU A 235 15.21 -13.66 -11.91
N SER A 236 14.19 -14.45 -12.22
CA SER A 236 12.95 -13.97 -12.85
C SER A 236 12.06 -13.25 -11.83
N ILE A 237 12.37 -11.99 -11.54
CA ILE A 237 11.58 -11.12 -10.66
C ILE A 237 11.16 -9.89 -11.45
N GLU A 238 9.86 -9.73 -11.64
CA GLU A 238 9.27 -8.60 -12.37
C GLU A 238 8.10 -7.98 -11.58
N ASN A 239 7.81 -6.71 -11.83
CA ASN A 239 6.73 -5.97 -11.17
C ASN A 239 5.98 -5.05 -12.14
N GLN A 240 5.00 -4.33 -11.62
CA GLN A 240 4.17 -3.39 -12.38
C GLN A 240 4.99 -2.27 -13.02
N ALA A 241 6.16 -1.90 -12.49
CA ALA A 241 6.98 -0.82 -13.04
C ALA A 241 7.62 -1.16 -14.40
N ARG A 242 7.60 -2.45 -14.80
CA ARG A 242 8.03 -2.87 -16.14
C ARG A 242 7.01 -2.56 -17.22
N ILE A 243 5.71 -2.59 -16.87
CA ILE A 243 4.57 -2.40 -17.78
C ILE A 243 4.27 -0.90 -17.89
#